data_AF-A0A960BHJ7-F1
#
_entry.id   AF-A0A960BHJ7-F1
#
_cell.length_a   1.000
_cell.length_b   1.000
_cell.length_c   1.000
_cell.angle_alpha   90.00
_cell.angle_beta   90.00
_cell.angle_gamma   90.00
#
_symmetry.space_group_name_H-M   'P 1'
#
loop_
_entity.id
_entity.type
_entity.pdbx_description
1 polymer ?
#
loop_
_entity_poly.entity_id
_entity_poly.type
_entity_poly.pdbx_seq_one_letter_code
_entity_poly.pdbx_strand_id
1 'polypeptide(L)'
;SYGSLGYALRLEIELEPVRRNVALRHIRFDSAAEVAKAIATITAQRAYQEEAVDYLDGTVFAPDEIYLTLGAYSDEGTPSDYTGQQIYYRSIRERPTDTLTTHDYLWRWDTDWFWCSAAFGLGHPGVRRLWPDRYKRSDVYWKIIAADRRWNLSQRAARMRGRAPKENVVQDIEVPVAALPEFLDFFHAEVGISPVWLCPLHQRDPDRRWS
;
A
#
# COMPACT_ATOMS: atom_id res chain seq x y z
N SER A 1 -15.14 -9.48 11.38
CA SER A 1 -16.36 -10.17 10.91
C SER A 1 -16.61 -10.04 9.42
N TYR A 2 -15.88 -9.21 8.64
CA TYR A 2 -16.19 -8.98 7.22
C TYR A 2 -17.67 -8.64 6.95
N GLY A 3 -18.33 -7.97 7.92
CA GLY A 3 -19.75 -7.62 7.83
C GLY A 3 -20.75 -8.74 8.19
N SER A 4 -20.29 -9.92 8.62
CA SER A 4 -21.18 -11.06 8.94
C SER A 4 -21.98 -10.91 10.23
N LEU A 5 -21.53 -10.06 11.16
CA LEU A 5 -22.14 -9.88 12.49
C LEU A 5 -23.09 -8.67 12.57
N GLY A 6 -23.26 -7.92 11.49
CA GLY A 6 -24.06 -6.70 11.44
C GLY A 6 -23.27 -5.48 10.97
N TYR A 7 -23.94 -4.33 10.97
CA TYR A 7 -23.38 -3.06 10.49
C TYR A 7 -22.94 -2.17 11.66
N ALA A 8 -21.70 -1.69 11.62
CA ALA A 8 -21.23 -0.65 12.54
C ALA A 8 -21.80 0.70 12.10
N LEU A 9 -22.73 1.26 12.87
CA LEU A 9 -23.37 2.55 12.56
C LEU A 9 -22.64 3.75 13.18
N ARG A 10 -21.88 3.52 14.26
CA ARG A 10 -21.08 4.54 14.96
C ARG A 10 -19.91 3.87 15.66
N LEU A 11 -18.76 4.54 15.65
CA LEU A 11 -17.54 4.11 16.33
C LEU A 11 -16.98 5.30 17.12
N GLU A 12 -16.44 5.01 18.29
CA GLU A 12 -15.59 5.92 19.07
C GLU A 12 -14.18 5.34 19.04
N ILE A 13 -13.20 6.17 18.68
CA ILE A 13 -11.83 5.73 18.41
C ILE A 13 -10.88 6.57 19.25
N GLU A 14 -9.94 5.92 19.92
CA GLU A 14 -8.85 6.58 20.62
C GLU A 14 -7.91 7.25 19.63
N LEU A 15 -7.52 8.50 19.89
CA LEU A 15 -6.65 9.28 19.04
C LEU A 15 -5.26 9.40 19.66
N GLU A 16 -4.23 9.46 18.81
CA GLU A 16 -2.87 9.78 19.21
C GLU A 16 -2.44 11.16 18.68
N PRO A 17 -1.60 11.91 19.42
CA PRO A 17 -0.96 13.10 18.89
C PRO A 17 0.01 12.75 17.76
N VAL A 18 -0.07 13.49 16.66
CA VAL A 18 0.85 13.35 15.52
C VAL A 18 1.81 14.52 15.44
N ARG A 19 2.99 14.31 14.85
CA ARG A 19 3.90 15.39 14.44
C ARG A 19 3.59 15.90 13.04
N ARG A 20 4.27 16.97 12.62
CA ARG A 20 4.06 17.58 11.30
C ARG A 20 4.48 16.65 10.16
N ASN A 21 5.65 16.02 10.32
CA ASN A 21 6.26 15.17 9.30
C ASN A 21 6.48 13.75 9.81
N VAL A 22 6.71 12.85 8.86
CA VAL A 22 7.22 11.51 9.07
C VAL A 22 8.49 11.36 8.24
N ALA A 23 9.61 11.08 8.92
CA ALA A 23 10.86 10.70 8.29
C ALA A 23 10.79 9.21 7.92
N LEU A 24 11.05 8.89 6.66
CA LEU A 24 10.94 7.56 6.10
C LEU A 24 12.31 6.97 5.83
N ARG A 25 12.42 5.66 6.09
CA ARG A 25 13.54 4.82 5.70
C ARG A 25 13.02 3.59 4.98
N HIS A 26 13.50 3.35 3.77
CA HIS A 26 13.16 2.20 2.96
C HIS A 26 14.30 1.17 3.06
N ILE A 27 14.09 0.11 3.84
CA ILE A 27 15.07 -0.93 4.10
C ILE A 27 14.84 -2.08 3.12
N ARG A 28 15.82 -2.33 2.25
CA ARG A 28 15.79 -3.47 1.32
C ARG A 28 16.13 -4.77 2.04
N PHE A 29 15.44 -5.84 1.65
CA PHE A 29 15.67 -7.22 2.03
C PHE A 29 15.66 -8.08 0.77
N ASP A 30 16.46 -9.14 0.78
CA ASP A 30 16.61 -10.06 -0.35
C ASP A 30 15.86 -11.38 -0.12
N SER A 31 15.12 -11.50 1.01
CA SER A 31 14.30 -12.67 1.30
C SER A 31 13.09 -12.36 2.20
N ALA A 32 11.99 -13.08 1.99
CA ALA A 32 10.80 -12.98 2.83
C ALA A 32 11.04 -13.45 4.28
N ALA A 33 11.98 -14.36 4.50
CA ALA A 33 12.36 -14.82 5.83
C ALA A 33 12.97 -13.71 6.69
N GLU A 34 13.86 -12.90 6.11
CA GLU A 34 14.44 -11.75 6.81
C GLU A 34 13.39 -10.67 7.08
N VAL A 35 12.47 -10.45 6.13
CA VAL A 35 11.34 -9.53 6.29
C VAL A 35 10.44 -9.94 7.46
N ALA A 36 10.07 -11.23 7.54
CA ALA A 36 9.26 -11.76 8.63
C ALA A 36 9.95 -11.54 10.00
N LYS A 37 11.26 -11.82 10.09
CA LYS A 37 12.05 -11.58 11.29
C LYS A 37 12.13 -10.09 11.65
N ALA A 38 12.33 -9.22 10.66
CA ALA A 38 12.38 -7.79 10.86
C ALA A 38 11.02 -7.25 11.35
N ILE A 39 9.91 -7.62 10.71
CA ILE A 39 8.55 -7.25 11.14
C ILE A 39 8.33 -7.64 12.61
N ALA A 40 8.66 -8.88 12.99
CA ALA A 40 8.51 -9.35 14.36
C ALA A 40 9.36 -8.52 15.35
N THR A 41 10.61 -8.22 14.98
CA THR A 41 11.53 -7.43 15.81
C THR A 41 11.03 -6.00 15.99
N ILE A 42 10.68 -5.34 14.88
CA ILE A 42 10.21 -3.95 14.86
C ILE A 42 8.92 -3.81 15.64
N THR A 43 7.98 -4.74 15.46
CA THR A 43 6.69 -4.72 16.15
C THR A 43 6.87 -4.86 17.66
N ALA A 44 7.80 -5.71 18.10
CA ALA A 44 8.08 -5.93 19.52
C ALA A 44 8.84 -4.75 20.16
N GLN A 45 9.78 -4.16 19.42
CA GLN A 45 10.72 -3.16 19.97
C GLN A 45 10.30 -1.71 19.70
N ARG A 46 9.42 -1.49 18.72
CA ARG A 46 9.11 -0.16 18.14
C ARG A 46 10.36 0.62 17.72
N ALA A 47 11.38 -0.12 17.29
CA ALA A 47 12.66 0.41 16.89
C ALA A 47 13.34 -0.54 15.90
N TYR A 48 14.24 0.01 15.08
CA TYR A 48 15.08 -0.75 14.17
C TYR A 48 16.40 -0.01 13.93
N GLN A 49 17.53 -0.71 14.06
CA GLN A 49 18.86 -0.10 13.89
C GLN A 49 19.02 1.19 14.71
N GLU A 50 18.67 1.13 16.00
CA GLU A 50 18.79 2.23 16.98
C GLU A 50 17.87 3.45 16.75
N GLU A 51 17.01 3.40 15.74
CA GLU A 51 16.02 4.46 15.47
C GLU A 51 14.61 4.00 15.82
N ALA A 52 13.80 4.93 16.34
CA ALA A 52 12.39 4.68 16.65
C ALA A 52 11.57 4.42 15.38
N VAL A 53 10.53 3.60 15.50
CA VAL A 53 9.60 3.29 14.42
C VAL A 53 8.18 3.49 14.91
N ASP A 54 7.53 4.52 14.39
CA ASP A 54 6.13 4.86 14.65
C ASP A 54 5.19 4.24 13.60
N TYR A 55 5.68 4.06 12.37
CA TYR A 55 4.95 3.45 11.27
C TYR A 55 5.75 2.35 10.57
N LEU A 56 5.07 1.29 10.16
CA LEU A 56 5.66 0.17 9.44
C LEU A 56 4.73 -0.31 8.32
N ASP A 57 5.27 -0.42 7.12
CA ASP A 57 4.67 -1.15 5.99
C ASP A 57 5.77 -1.83 5.17
N GLY A 58 5.40 -2.60 4.14
CA GLY A 58 6.40 -3.13 3.21
C GLY A 58 5.88 -3.35 1.80
N THR A 59 6.74 -3.25 0.80
CA THR A 59 6.41 -3.49 -0.62
C THR A 59 7.30 -4.60 -1.17
N VAL A 60 6.69 -5.64 -1.74
CA VAL A 60 7.35 -6.77 -2.39
C VAL A 60 7.30 -6.54 -3.90
N PHE A 61 8.43 -6.25 -4.53
CA PHE A 61 8.53 -6.10 -5.98
C PHE A 61 8.89 -7.41 -6.68
N ALA A 62 9.71 -8.22 -6.03
CA ALA A 62 10.13 -9.54 -6.50
C ALA A 62 10.47 -10.43 -5.29
N PRO A 63 10.63 -11.75 -5.47
CA PRO A 63 11.03 -12.65 -4.38
C PRO A 63 12.32 -12.21 -3.65
N ASP A 64 13.24 -11.58 -4.38
CA ASP A 64 14.55 -11.06 -3.94
C ASP A 64 14.61 -9.52 -3.89
N GLU A 65 13.45 -8.86 -3.99
CA GLU A 65 13.36 -7.40 -3.93
C GLU A 65 12.17 -6.98 -3.07
N ILE A 66 12.43 -6.89 -1.77
CA ILE A 66 11.43 -6.53 -0.76
C ILE A 66 11.92 -5.32 0.01
N TYR A 67 11.02 -4.38 0.31
CA TYR A 67 11.33 -3.20 1.09
C TYR A 67 10.39 -3.11 2.29
N LEU A 68 10.93 -2.88 3.50
CA LEU A 68 10.15 -2.36 4.61
C LEU A 68 10.29 -0.83 4.64
N THR A 69 9.17 -0.13 4.68
CA THR A 69 9.14 1.32 4.91
C THR A 69 8.90 1.56 6.39
N LEU A 70 9.91 2.13 7.03
CA LEU A 70 9.87 2.55 8.43
C LEU A 70 9.60 4.05 8.48
N GLY A 71 8.62 4.47 9.26
CA GLY A 71 8.32 5.88 9.50
C GLY A 71 8.57 6.24 10.95
N ALA A 72 9.22 7.37 11.19
CA ALA A 72 9.38 7.97 12.50
C ALA A 72 8.86 9.40 12.46
N TYR A 73 8.17 9.84 13.52
CA TYR A 73 7.72 11.21 13.66
C TYR A 73 8.91 12.19 13.61
N SER A 74 8.74 13.28 12.87
CA SER A 74 9.74 14.33 12.73
C SER A 74 9.09 15.70 12.59
N ASP A 75 9.79 16.74 13.00
CA ASP A 75 9.43 18.14 12.75
C ASP A 75 10.36 18.81 11.73
N GLU A 76 11.32 18.04 11.19
CA GLU A 76 12.38 18.49 10.30
C GLU A 76 12.19 17.96 8.86
N GLY A 77 13.04 18.43 7.94
CA GLY A 77 13.06 18.00 6.54
C GLY A 77 12.09 18.75 5.62
N THR A 78 12.36 18.69 4.31
CA THR A 78 11.46 19.20 3.26
C THR A 78 10.61 18.05 2.75
N PRO A 79 9.27 18.10 2.92
CA PRO A 79 8.41 17.02 2.47
C PRO A 79 8.43 16.84 0.94
N SER A 80 8.50 15.59 0.49
CA SER A 80 8.21 15.20 -0.88
C SER A 80 6.71 15.33 -1.19
N ASP A 81 6.38 15.56 -2.45
CA ASP A 81 5.01 15.62 -2.96
C ASP A 81 4.80 14.57 -4.06
N TYR A 82 3.93 13.60 -3.76
CA TYR A 82 3.54 12.52 -4.67
C TYR A 82 2.16 12.73 -5.31
N THR A 83 1.50 13.86 -5.07
CA THR A 83 0.18 14.18 -5.67
C THR A 83 0.30 14.59 -7.14
N GLY A 84 1.48 15.05 -7.55
CA GLY A 84 1.78 15.53 -8.89
C GLY A 84 2.32 14.44 -9.82
N GLN A 85 3.56 14.62 -10.27
CA GLN A 85 4.15 13.83 -11.36
C GLN A 85 4.94 12.61 -10.87
N GLN A 86 5.39 12.61 -9.62
CA GLN A 86 6.07 11.46 -9.03
C GLN A 86 5.06 10.40 -8.61
N ILE A 87 5.51 9.14 -8.54
CA ILE A 87 4.71 7.99 -8.12
C ILE A 87 5.39 7.38 -6.90
N TYR A 88 4.70 7.39 -5.76
CA TYR A 88 5.28 7.01 -4.47
C TYR A 88 5.94 5.63 -4.49
N TYR A 89 5.22 4.57 -4.89
CA TYR A 89 5.79 3.22 -4.80
C TYR A 89 7.03 3.02 -5.66
N ARG A 90 7.21 3.81 -6.75
CA ARG A 90 8.43 3.73 -7.56
C ARG A 90 9.61 4.37 -6.85
N SER A 91 9.38 5.42 -6.07
CA SER A 91 10.46 6.12 -5.35
C SER A 91 11.07 5.26 -4.25
N ILE A 92 10.34 4.28 -3.70
CA ILE A 92 10.84 3.33 -2.67
C ILE A 92 12.15 2.67 -3.11
N ARG A 93 12.30 2.34 -4.41
CA ARG A 93 13.51 1.67 -4.95
C ARG A 93 14.68 2.63 -5.15
N GLU A 94 14.41 3.91 -5.31
CA GLU A 94 15.38 4.94 -5.71
C GLU A 94 15.81 5.84 -4.55
N ARG A 95 14.97 5.96 -3.52
CA ARG A 95 15.15 6.86 -2.39
C ARG A 95 15.21 6.04 -1.10
N PRO A 96 16.41 5.78 -0.53
CA PRO A 96 16.52 5.06 0.73
C PRO A 96 15.87 5.80 1.91
N THR A 97 15.77 7.13 1.82
CA THR A 97 15.15 7.99 2.82
C THR A 97 14.24 9.02 2.16
N ASP A 98 13.17 9.40 2.85
CA ASP A 98 12.28 10.46 2.41
C ASP A 98 11.66 11.21 3.61
N THR A 99 11.02 12.34 3.37
CA THR A 99 10.20 13.02 4.36
C THR A 99 8.84 13.28 3.74
N LEU A 100 7.77 12.95 4.46
CA LEU A 100 6.41 13.32 4.08
C LEU A 100 5.78 14.14 5.20
N THR A 101 4.81 14.99 4.87
CA THR A 101 3.90 15.46 5.91
C THR A 101 3.15 14.25 6.47
N THR A 102 2.73 14.26 7.73
CA THR A 102 1.97 13.13 8.29
C THR A 102 0.70 12.87 7.50
N HIS A 103 0.04 13.93 7.03
CA HIS A 103 -1.09 13.82 6.12
C HIS A 103 -0.71 13.04 4.85
N ASP A 104 0.33 13.48 4.14
CA ASP A 104 0.71 12.84 2.88
C ASP A 104 1.28 11.44 3.08
N TYR A 105 1.89 11.14 4.24
CA TYR A 105 2.23 9.77 4.59
C TYR A 105 0.98 8.89 4.65
N LEU A 106 -0.05 9.29 5.39
CA LEU A 106 -1.29 8.51 5.50
C LEU A 106 -1.99 8.34 4.14
N TRP A 107 -1.90 9.34 3.26
CA TRP A 107 -2.56 9.34 1.95
C TRP A 107 -1.63 9.02 0.76
N ARG A 108 -0.38 8.58 1.00
CA ARG A 108 0.66 8.40 -0.05
C ARG A 108 0.26 7.45 -1.18
N TRP A 109 -0.67 6.55 -0.91
CA TRP A 109 -1.20 5.57 -1.86
C TRP A 109 -2.48 6.03 -2.58
N ASP A 110 -3.09 7.15 -2.16
CA ASP A 110 -4.32 7.67 -2.75
C ASP A 110 -4.10 8.15 -4.19
N THR A 111 -3.02 8.90 -4.39
CA THR A 111 -2.56 9.25 -5.74
C THR A 111 -1.98 7.99 -6.36
N ASP A 112 -2.59 7.54 -7.46
CA ASP A 112 -2.34 6.29 -8.17
C ASP A 112 -3.05 5.02 -7.67
N TRP A 113 -3.84 5.15 -6.60
CA TRP A 113 -4.77 4.16 -6.04
C TRP A 113 -4.32 2.70 -6.27
N PHE A 114 -3.34 2.25 -5.48
CA PHE A 114 -2.85 0.86 -5.48
C PHE A 114 -2.68 0.29 -6.89
N TRP A 115 -1.65 0.73 -7.62
CA TRP A 115 -1.29 0.24 -8.97
C TRP A 115 -2.36 0.45 -10.06
N CYS A 116 -3.58 0.86 -9.72
CA CYS A 116 -4.71 0.93 -10.64
C CYS A 116 -4.63 2.12 -11.60
N SER A 117 -3.76 3.10 -11.33
CA SER A 117 -3.46 4.14 -12.31
C SER A 117 -2.83 3.60 -13.59
N ALA A 118 -2.27 2.38 -13.54
CA ALA A 118 -1.85 1.64 -14.73
C ALA A 118 -3.01 1.40 -15.70
N ALA A 119 -4.24 1.19 -15.21
CA ALA A 119 -5.42 1.02 -16.05
C ALA A 119 -5.71 2.24 -16.95
N PHE A 120 -5.27 3.43 -16.53
CA PHE A 120 -5.37 4.68 -17.29
C PHE A 120 -4.08 5.07 -18.01
N GLY A 121 -3.03 4.26 -17.93
CA GLY A 121 -1.72 4.59 -18.49
C GLY A 121 -0.99 5.71 -17.74
N LEU A 122 -1.40 6.05 -16.52
CA LEU A 122 -0.78 7.10 -15.71
C LEU A 122 0.64 6.74 -15.21
N GLY A 123 1.07 5.50 -15.43
CA GLY A 123 2.46 5.10 -15.31
C GLY A 123 3.36 5.64 -16.43
N HIS A 124 2.80 6.13 -17.55
CA HIS A 124 3.53 6.69 -18.67
C HIS A 124 3.69 8.22 -18.50
N PRO A 125 4.92 8.77 -18.51
CA PRO A 125 5.16 10.19 -18.18
C PRO A 125 4.34 11.17 -19.03
N GLY A 126 4.20 10.90 -20.34
CA GLY A 126 3.42 11.74 -21.25
C GLY A 126 1.92 11.82 -20.90
N VAL A 127 1.32 10.70 -20.52
CA VAL A 127 -0.11 10.66 -20.13
C VAL A 127 -0.29 11.35 -18.78
N ARG A 128 0.58 11.05 -17.81
CA ARG A 128 0.54 11.64 -16.46
C ARG A 128 0.73 13.16 -16.47
N ARG A 129 1.54 13.67 -17.39
CA ARG A 129 1.78 15.11 -17.55
C ARG A 129 0.54 15.85 -18.04
N LEU A 130 -0.28 15.22 -18.88
CA LEU A 130 -1.51 15.82 -19.42
C LEU A 130 -2.73 15.57 -18.52
N TRP A 131 -2.62 14.63 -17.57
CA TRP A 131 -3.70 14.30 -16.66
C TRP A 131 -3.76 15.30 -15.49
N PRO A 132 -4.88 16.00 -15.27
CA PRO A 132 -5.01 16.95 -14.16
C PRO A 132 -4.84 16.26 -12.79
N ASP A 133 -4.04 16.86 -11.90
CA ASP A 133 -3.71 16.27 -10.59
C ASP A 133 -4.95 15.96 -9.75
N ARG A 134 -5.97 16.83 -9.79
CA ARG A 134 -7.27 16.63 -9.10
C ARG A 134 -8.01 15.35 -9.49
N TYR A 135 -7.65 14.73 -10.62
CA TYR A 135 -8.28 13.51 -11.13
C TYR A 135 -7.42 12.26 -10.91
N LYS A 136 -6.32 12.35 -10.17
CA LYS A 136 -5.45 11.19 -9.84
C LYS A 136 -5.84 10.48 -8.54
N ARG A 137 -6.79 11.05 -7.79
CA ARG A 137 -7.28 10.56 -6.50
C ARG A 137 -8.28 9.42 -6.64
N SER A 138 -8.39 8.62 -5.58
CA SER A 138 -9.27 7.45 -5.52
C SER A 138 -10.76 7.77 -5.67
N ASP A 139 -11.22 8.94 -5.26
CA ASP A 139 -12.63 9.35 -5.35
C ASP A 139 -13.11 9.54 -6.80
N VAL A 140 -12.21 9.97 -7.68
CA VAL A 140 -12.47 10.11 -9.12
C VAL A 140 -12.40 8.75 -9.81
N TYR A 141 -11.45 7.91 -9.39
CA TYR A 141 -11.33 6.54 -9.87
C TYR A 141 -12.63 5.74 -9.71
N TRP A 142 -13.22 5.76 -8.50
CA TRP A 142 -14.45 5.02 -8.23
C TRP A 142 -15.63 5.47 -9.10
N LYS A 143 -15.71 6.76 -9.41
CA LYS A 143 -16.72 7.30 -10.34
C LYS A 143 -16.52 6.74 -11.76
N ILE A 144 -15.28 6.63 -12.21
CA ILE A 144 -14.97 6.06 -13.53
C ILE A 144 -15.29 4.56 -13.56
N ILE A 145 -14.92 3.80 -12.52
CA ILE A 145 -15.31 2.38 -12.43
C ILE A 145 -16.83 2.22 -12.41
N ALA A 146 -17.55 3.03 -11.63
CA ALA A 146 -19.00 2.94 -11.55
C ALA A 146 -19.64 3.21 -12.93
N ALA A 147 -19.13 4.20 -13.66
CA ALA A 147 -19.50 4.48 -15.04
C ALA A 147 -19.19 3.31 -15.99
N ASP A 148 -17.98 2.75 -15.92
CA ASP A 148 -17.58 1.61 -16.75
C ASP A 148 -18.44 0.37 -16.48
N ARG A 149 -18.72 0.04 -15.22
CA ARG A 149 -19.63 -1.05 -14.84
C ARG A 149 -21.06 -0.80 -15.34
N ARG A 150 -21.53 0.45 -15.32
CA ARG A 150 -22.86 0.81 -15.81
C ARG A 150 -23.00 0.64 -17.32
N TRP A 151 -21.96 1.00 -18.08
CA TRP A 151 -22.01 1.03 -19.55
C TRP A 151 -21.26 -0.11 -20.24
N ASN A 152 -20.57 -0.95 -19.47
CA ASN A 152 -19.73 -2.07 -19.91
C ASN A 152 -18.73 -1.68 -21.02
N LEU A 153 -18.14 -0.47 -20.94
CA LEU A 153 -17.30 0.09 -21.99
C LEU A 153 -16.02 -0.74 -22.17
N SER A 154 -15.36 -1.09 -21.08
CA SER A 154 -14.16 -1.93 -21.05
C SER A 154 -14.41 -3.32 -21.63
N GLN A 155 -15.51 -3.96 -21.24
CA GLN A 155 -15.89 -5.28 -21.76
C GLN A 155 -16.23 -5.24 -23.26
N ARG A 156 -16.96 -4.21 -23.71
CA ARG A 156 -17.25 -4.00 -25.13
C ARG A 156 -15.95 -3.84 -25.93
N ALA A 157 -15.03 -3.01 -25.44
CA ALA A 157 -13.72 -2.81 -26.07
C ALA A 157 -12.83 -4.06 -26.02
N ALA A 158 -12.91 -4.88 -24.98
CA ALA A 158 -12.19 -6.16 -24.89
C ALA A 158 -12.74 -7.16 -25.91
N ARG A 159 -14.08 -7.27 -26.02
CA ARG A 159 -14.77 -8.13 -26.99
C ARG A 159 -14.44 -7.75 -28.43
N MET A 160 -14.39 -6.46 -28.75
CA MET A 160 -13.96 -5.98 -30.07
C MET A 160 -12.50 -6.33 -30.38
N ARG A 161 -11.66 -6.49 -29.36
CA ARG A 161 -10.24 -6.89 -29.49
C ARG A 161 -10.03 -8.41 -29.33
N GLY A 162 -11.11 -9.21 -29.35
CA GLY A 162 -11.05 -10.67 -29.21
C GLY A 162 -10.55 -11.15 -27.84
N ARG A 163 -10.57 -10.29 -26.81
CA ARG A 163 -10.12 -10.63 -25.46
C ARG A 163 -11.29 -11.12 -24.60
N ALA A 164 -11.03 -12.15 -23.80
CA ALA A 164 -11.98 -12.59 -22.78
C ALA A 164 -12.26 -11.46 -21.77
N PRO A 165 -13.46 -11.42 -21.18
CA PRO A 165 -13.75 -10.55 -20.05
C PRO A 165 -12.75 -10.84 -18.93
N LYS A 166 -12.22 -9.78 -18.30
CA LYS A 166 -11.38 -9.89 -17.11
C LYS A 166 -12.23 -9.60 -15.89
N GLU A 167 -12.12 -10.45 -14.87
CA GLU A 167 -12.64 -10.16 -13.55
C GLU A 167 -11.60 -9.36 -12.76
N ASN A 168 -12.04 -8.29 -12.09
CA ASN A 168 -11.19 -7.50 -11.22
C ASN A 168 -11.43 -7.96 -9.78
N VAL A 169 -10.50 -8.73 -9.24
CA VAL A 169 -10.52 -9.16 -7.83
C VAL A 169 -9.50 -8.32 -7.06
N VAL A 170 -9.94 -7.73 -5.95
CA VAL A 170 -9.09 -7.07 -4.96
C VAL A 170 -9.43 -7.70 -3.64
N GLN A 171 -8.46 -8.34 -3.00
CA GLN A 171 -8.67 -9.07 -1.76
C GLN A 171 -7.45 -8.93 -0.86
N ASP A 172 -7.69 -8.46 0.36
CA ASP A 172 -6.73 -8.53 1.45
C ASP A 172 -6.87 -9.88 2.14
N ILE A 173 -5.74 -10.41 2.61
CA ILE A 173 -5.70 -11.63 3.40
C ILE A 173 -4.87 -11.40 4.66
N GLU A 174 -5.13 -12.18 5.69
CA GLU A 174 -4.34 -12.18 6.91
C GLU A 174 -3.42 -13.39 6.92
N VAL A 175 -2.12 -13.15 7.05
CA VAL A 175 -1.09 -14.19 7.11
C VAL A 175 -0.31 -14.03 8.41
N PRO A 176 -0.21 -15.07 9.25
CA PRO A 176 0.68 -15.02 10.41
C PRO A 176 2.11 -14.70 9.98
N VAL A 177 2.79 -13.81 10.68
CA VAL A 177 4.15 -13.35 10.30
C VAL A 177 5.13 -14.51 10.09
N ALA A 178 5.01 -15.59 10.86
CA ALA A 178 5.84 -16.79 10.73
C ALA A 178 5.60 -17.58 9.43
N ALA A 179 4.40 -17.47 8.84
CA ALA A 179 4.02 -18.13 7.59
C ALA A 179 4.20 -17.22 6.36
N LEU A 180 4.60 -15.95 6.56
CA LEU A 180 4.81 -14.99 5.48
C LEU A 180 5.75 -15.50 4.37
N PRO A 181 6.89 -16.17 4.67
CA PRO A 181 7.79 -16.64 3.62
C PRO A 181 7.14 -17.71 2.73
N GLU A 182 6.54 -18.73 3.33
CA GLU A 182 5.85 -19.80 2.62
C GLU A 182 4.70 -19.25 1.77
N PHE A 183 3.95 -18.29 2.32
CA PHE A 183 2.86 -17.66 1.60
C PHE A 183 3.36 -16.88 0.37
N LEU A 184 4.42 -16.07 0.51
CA LEU A 184 4.96 -15.30 -0.62
C LEU A 184 5.54 -16.21 -1.70
N ASP A 185 6.20 -17.30 -1.33
CA ASP A 185 6.69 -18.31 -2.27
C ASP A 185 5.54 -18.91 -3.10
N PHE A 186 4.47 -19.34 -2.42
CA PHE A 186 3.25 -19.83 -3.07
C PHE A 186 2.62 -18.74 -3.97
N PHE A 187 2.49 -17.51 -3.46
CA PHE A 187 1.85 -16.42 -4.18
C PHE A 187 2.63 -16.07 -5.47
N HIS A 188 3.95 -16.05 -5.41
CA HIS A 188 4.78 -15.82 -6.58
C HIS A 188 4.68 -16.96 -7.61
N ALA A 189 4.64 -18.21 -7.15
CA ALA A 189 4.55 -19.38 -8.04
C ALA A 189 3.18 -19.49 -8.74
N GLU A 190 2.09 -19.29 -8.01
CA GLU A 190 0.74 -19.60 -8.50
C GLU A 190 -0.03 -18.36 -8.99
N VAL A 191 0.24 -17.19 -8.43
CA VAL A 191 -0.51 -15.95 -8.74
C VAL A 191 0.33 -14.98 -9.57
N GLY A 192 1.60 -14.79 -9.23
CA GLY A 192 2.55 -14.01 -10.03
C GLY A 192 2.24 -12.50 -10.15
N ILE A 193 1.46 -11.94 -9.22
CA ILE A 193 1.17 -10.51 -9.17
C ILE A 193 2.30 -9.77 -8.45
N SER A 194 2.70 -8.63 -9.00
CA SER A 194 3.66 -7.71 -8.39
C SER A 194 3.38 -6.26 -8.81
N PRO A 195 3.66 -5.27 -7.95
CA PRO A 195 4.12 -5.44 -6.55
C PRO A 195 2.99 -5.83 -5.59
N VAL A 196 3.35 -6.36 -4.41
CA VAL A 196 2.44 -6.71 -3.30
C VAL A 196 2.73 -5.83 -2.09
N TRP A 197 1.68 -5.46 -1.34
CA TRP A 197 1.80 -4.67 -0.12
C TRP A 197 1.74 -5.56 1.12
N LEU A 198 2.60 -5.26 2.09
CA LEU A 198 2.62 -5.85 3.41
C LEU A 198 2.14 -4.78 4.39
N CYS A 199 1.07 -5.09 5.13
CA CYS A 199 0.49 -4.23 6.16
C CYS A 199 0.58 -4.94 7.51
N PRO A 200 1.73 -4.88 8.22
CA PRO A 200 1.84 -5.53 9.51
C PRO A 200 0.85 -4.96 10.51
N LEU A 201 0.08 -5.84 11.14
CA LEU A 201 -0.88 -5.50 12.17
C LEU A 201 -0.49 -6.20 13.47
N HIS A 202 -0.60 -5.48 14.58
CA HIS A 202 -0.37 -6.02 15.91
C HIS A 202 -1.56 -5.74 16.81
N GLN A 203 -2.06 -6.79 17.45
CA GLN A 203 -3.14 -6.68 18.40
C GLN A 203 -2.64 -5.99 19.67
N ARG A 204 -3.24 -4.84 20.02
CA ARG A 204 -2.82 -4.03 21.18
C ARG A 204 -3.05 -4.72 22.53
N ASP A 205 -4.16 -5.45 22.67
CA ASP A 205 -4.49 -6.20 23.88
C ASP A 205 -4.37 -7.70 23.55
N PRO A 206 -3.29 -8.39 23.95
CA PRO A 206 -3.04 -9.79 23.58
C PRO A 206 -4.08 -10.76 24.17
N ASP A 207 -4.80 -10.36 25.22
CA ASP A 207 -5.80 -11.19 25.88
C ASP A 207 -7.20 -11.01 25.28
N ARG A 208 -7.40 -9.97 24.45
CA ARG A 208 -8.69 -9.69 23.80
C ARG A 208 -9.03 -10.77 22.78
N ARG A 209 -10.07 -11.55 23.05
CA ARG A 209 -10.65 -12.48 22.05
C ARG A 209 -11.92 -11.87 21.48
N TRP A 210 -11.97 -11.73 20.17
CA TRP A 210 -13.17 -11.33 19.44
C TRP A 210 -13.93 -12.61 19.04
N SER A 211 -14.98 -12.94 19.78
CA SER A 211 -15.92 -14.02 19.46
C SER A 211 -17.09 -13.51 18.63
#